data_AF-A0A8T7I1M0-F1
#
_entry.id   AF-A0A8T7I1M0-F1
#
_cell.length_a   1.000
_cell.length_b   1.000
_cell.length_c   1.000
_cell.angle_alpha   90.00
_cell.angle_beta   90.00
_cell.angle_gamma   90.00
#
_symmetry.space_group_name_H-M   'P 1'
#
loop_
_entity.id
_entity.type
_entity.pdbx_description
1 polymer ?
#
loop_
_entity_poly.entity_id
_entity_poly.type
_entity_poly.pdbx_seq_one_letter_code
_entity_poly.pdbx_strand_id
1 'polypeptide(L)'
;MGKFISAIEKIIEDDINCDTNGALAQAILAYGSNTQDNQSCTSNLAVVASDTYKGVGLLTGVLLSELINSAEGCLIPEQVRNDYPELTQSQWDAALRICTLLLTDVERNFSKVIQN
;
A
#
# COMPACT_ATOMS: atom_id res chain seq x y z
N MET A 1 16.52 -4.39 -0.41
CA MET A 1 15.11 -4.13 -0.76
C MET A 1 14.92 -4.29 -2.27
N GLY A 2 13.75 -4.71 -2.76
CA GLY A 2 13.47 -4.77 -4.21
C GLY A 2 13.42 -3.37 -4.84
N LYS A 3 13.74 -3.25 -6.13
CA LYS A 3 13.84 -1.95 -6.85
C LYS A 3 12.59 -1.07 -6.72
N PHE A 4 11.41 -1.69 -6.63
CA PHE A 4 10.15 -0.98 -6.48
C PHE A 4 10.03 -0.30 -5.11
N ILE A 5 10.26 -1.04 -4.01
CA ILE A 5 10.18 -0.48 -2.65
C ILE A 5 11.17 0.68 -2.50
N SER A 6 12.39 0.56 -3.01
CA SER A 6 13.35 1.66 -2.95
C SER A 6 12.99 2.89 -3.80
N ALA A 7 12.20 2.73 -4.86
CA ALA A 7 11.65 3.88 -5.58
C ALA A 7 10.59 4.60 -4.73
N ILE A 8 9.73 3.84 -4.04
CA ILE A 8 8.70 4.38 -3.14
C ILE A 8 9.33 5.08 -1.93
N GLU A 9 10.37 4.48 -1.32
CA GLU A 9 11.18 5.09 -0.25
C GLU A 9 11.62 6.50 -0.64
N LYS A 10 12.32 6.60 -1.78
CA LYS A 10 12.84 7.86 -2.28
C LYS A 10 11.74 8.91 -2.54
N ILE A 11 10.61 8.49 -3.12
CA ILE A 11 9.49 9.40 -3.40
C ILE A 11 8.93 9.99 -2.10
N ILE A 12 8.85 9.19 -1.04
CA ILE A 12 8.32 9.63 0.25
C ILE A 12 9.31 10.57 0.97
N GLU A 13 10.61 10.37 0.76
CA GLU A 13 11.71 11.22 1.26
C GLU A 13 11.81 12.59 0.56
N ASP A 14 11.59 12.65 -0.76
CA ASP A 14 11.79 13.84 -1.60
C ASP A 14 10.68 14.92 -1.43
N ASP A 15 10.29 15.23 -0.19
CA ASP A 15 9.16 16.09 0.23
C ASP A 15 9.27 17.58 -0.15
N ILE A 16 10.29 17.95 -0.92
CA ILE A 16 10.65 19.34 -1.19
C ILE A 16 10.69 19.54 -2.71
N ASN A 17 9.56 19.98 -3.28
CA ASN A 17 9.36 20.54 -4.63
C ASN A 17 8.96 19.62 -5.81
N CYS A 18 8.51 18.37 -5.61
CA CYS A 18 8.00 17.55 -6.72
C CYS A 18 6.56 17.04 -6.52
N ASP A 19 5.85 16.74 -7.61
CA ASP A 19 4.56 16.08 -7.59
C ASP A 19 4.73 14.62 -7.11
N THR A 20 4.72 14.45 -5.79
CA THR A 20 4.94 13.15 -5.11
C THR A 20 3.92 12.10 -5.55
N ASN A 21 2.67 12.51 -5.80
CA ASN A 21 1.62 11.62 -6.26
C ASN A 21 1.85 11.18 -7.71
N GLY A 22 2.27 12.11 -8.58
CA GLY A 22 2.69 11.79 -9.95
C GLY A 22 3.90 10.85 -9.99
N ALA A 23 4.89 11.06 -9.12
CA ALA A 23 6.05 10.18 -9.00
C ALA A 23 5.67 8.77 -8.49
N LEU A 24 4.79 8.70 -7.49
CA LEU A 24 4.22 7.45 -6.98
C LEU A 24 3.50 6.67 -8.08
N ALA A 25 2.63 7.35 -8.84
CA ALA A 25 1.91 6.75 -9.95
C ALA A 25 2.86 6.19 -11.01
N GLN A 26 3.91 6.94 -11.38
CA GLN A 26 4.92 6.47 -12.33
C GLN A 26 5.68 5.25 -11.81
N ALA A 27 6.08 5.23 -10.54
CA ALA A 27 6.77 4.08 -9.94
C ALA A 27 5.90 2.82 -9.96
N ILE A 28 4.61 2.95 -9.64
CA ILE A 28 3.65 1.84 -9.67
C ILE A 28 3.45 1.34 -11.11
N LEU A 29 3.23 2.23 -12.08
CA LEU A 29 3.02 1.83 -13.48
C LEU A 29 4.28 1.20 -14.10
N ALA A 30 5.47 1.68 -13.73
CA ALA A 30 6.73 1.09 -14.16
C ALA A 30 6.93 -0.33 -13.61
N TYR A 31 6.43 -0.62 -12.40
CA TYR A 31 6.51 -1.94 -11.79
C TYR A 31 5.40 -2.90 -12.25
N GLY A 32 4.15 -2.45 -12.21
CA GLY A 32 2.96 -3.26 -12.50
C GLY A 32 2.62 -3.38 -13.99
N SER A 33 3.32 -2.68 -14.88
CA SER A 33 2.95 -2.41 -16.28
C SER A 33 1.84 -1.37 -16.43
N ASN A 34 1.82 -0.71 -17.59
CA ASN A 34 0.88 0.37 -17.90
C ASN A 34 -0.48 -0.17 -18.41
N THR A 35 -1.19 -0.91 -17.55
CA THR A 35 -2.54 -1.41 -17.83
C THR A 35 -3.61 -0.45 -17.32
N GLN A 36 -4.83 -0.55 -17.84
CA GLN A 36 -5.96 0.27 -17.39
C GLN A 36 -6.27 0.06 -15.89
N ASP A 37 -6.13 -1.17 -15.39
CA ASP A 37 -6.35 -1.48 -13.98
C ASP A 37 -5.32 -0.76 -13.09
N ASN A 38 -4.05 -0.76 -13.49
CA ASN A 38 -3.01 -0.07 -12.73
C ASN A 38 -3.14 1.45 -12.81
N GLN A 39 -3.56 2.02 -13.95
CA GLN A 39 -3.86 3.45 -14.06
C GLN A 39 -5.03 3.84 -13.15
N SER A 40 -6.07 3.01 -13.09
CA SER A 40 -7.23 3.23 -12.22
C SER A 40 -6.83 3.13 -10.74
N CYS A 41 -5.95 2.18 -10.42
CA CYS A 41 -5.35 2.03 -9.09
C CYS A 41 -4.58 3.29 -8.68
N THR A 42 -3.61 3.74 -9.49
CA THR A 42 -2.78 4.91 -9.16
C THR A 42 -3.57 6.21 -9.05
N SER A 43 -4.68 6.32 -9.76
CA SER A 43 -5.59 7.48 -9.67
C SER A 43 -6.32 7.59 -8.32
N ASN A 44 -6.27 6.56 -7.47
CA ASN A 44 -6.89 6.56 -6.13
C ASN A 44 -5.86 6.57 -5.00
N LEU A 45 -4.56 6.57 -5.33
CA LEU A 45 -3.47 6.48 -4.36
C LEU A 45 -2.74 7.82 -4.23
N ALA A 46 -2.17 8.03 -3.04
CA ALA A 46 -1.34 9.17 -2.72
C ALA A 46 -0.27 8.80 -1.69
N VAL A 47 0.73 9.67 -1.55
CA VAL A 47 1.54 9.67 -0.34
C VAL A 47 0.77 10.38 0.76
N VAL A 48 0.54 9.67 1.87
CA VAL A 48 -0.27 10.11 3.01
C VAL A 48 0.62 10.17 4.25
N ALA A 49 0.43 11.20 5.06
CA ALA A 49 1.04 11.31 6.38
C ALA A 49 -0.04 11.16 7.46
N SER A 50 0.26 10.34 8.47
CA SER A 50 -0.40 10.32 9.78
C SER A 50 0.51 10.99 10.82
N ASP A 51 0.02 11.14 12.04
CA ASP A 51 0.78 11.76 13.15
C ASP A 51 2.12 11.07 13.45
N THR A 52 2.25 9.79 13.07
CA THR A 52 3.43 8.96 13.37
C THR A 52 4.12 8.40 12.13
N TYR A 53 3.43 8.32 10.99
CA TYR A 53 3.94 7.64 9.81
C TYR A 53 3.69 8.41 8.52
N LYS A 54 4.57 8.24 7.53
CA LYS A 54 4.34 8.68 6.15
C LYS A 54 4.46 7.47 5.22
N GLY A 55 3.52 7.32 4.30
CA GLY A 55 3.37 6.08 3.53
C GLY A 55 2.50 6.21 2.31
N VAL A 56 2.26 5.08 1.64
CA VAL A 56 1.28 4.99 0.56
C VAL A 56 -0.10 4.81 1.17
N GLY A 57 -1.05 5.63 0.75
CA GLY A 57 -2.44 5.59 1.20
C GLY A 57 -3.43 5.92 0.08
N LEU A 58 -4.70 5.97 0.44
CA LEU A 58 -5.76 6.46 -0.42
C LEU A 58 -5.75 7.99 -0.49
N LEU A 59 -6.28 8.55 -1.58
CA LEU A 59 -6.52 10.00 -1.69
C LEU A 59 -7.38 10.58 -0.57
N THR A 60 -8.17 9.74 0.10
CA THR A 60 -8.97 10.11 1.26
C THR A 60 -8.14 10.31 2.54
N GLY A 61 -6.85 10.02 2.52
CA GLY A 61 -5.93 10.18 3.66
C GLY A 61 -5.83 8.94 4.57
N VAL A 62 -6.31 7.78 4.13
CA VAL A 62 -6.20 6.52 4.89
C VAL A 62 -4.99 5.74 4.42
N LEU A 63 -4.10 5.33 5.31
CA LEU A 63 -2.95 4.48 4.95
C LEU A 63 -3.42 3.10 4.51
N LEU A 64 -2.67 2.47 3.60
CA LEU A 64 -3.03 1.12 3.14
C LEU A 64 -2.94 0.11 4.29
N SER A 65 -1.96 0.25 5.20
CA SER A 65 -1.90 -0.62 6.38
C SER A 65 -3.14 -0.51 7.27
N GLU A 66 -3.67 0.70 7.48
CA GLU A 66 -4.86 0.95 8.28
C GLU A 66 -6.10 0.34 7.64
N LEU A 67 -6.25 0.52 6.32
CA LEU A 67 -7.36 -0.08 5.57
C LEU A 67 -7.33 -1.60 5.65
N ILE A 68 -6.18 -2.23 5.37
CA ILE A 68 -6.07 -3.69 5.40
C ILE A 68 -6.21 -4.22 6.82
N ASN A 69 -5.67 -3.52 7.82
CA ASN A 69 -5.87 -3.89 9.22
C ASN A 69 -7.36 -3.87 9.60
N SER A 70 -8.13 -2.89 9.13
CA SER A 70 -9.57 -2.82 9.37
C SER A 70 -10.35 -3.98 8.75
N ALA A 71 -9.80 -4.63 7.72
CA ALA A 71 -10.40 -5.79 7.07
C ALA A 71 -10.07 -7.11 7.79
N GLU A 72 -9.13 -7.14 8.74
CA GLU A 72 -8.80 -8.34 9.51
C GLU A 72 -10.05 -8.86 10.25
N GLY A 73 -10.35 -10.16 10.13
CA GLY A 73 -11.54 -10.78 10.72
C GLY A 73 -12.83 -10.58 9.91
N CYS A 74 -12.79 -9.85 8.79
CA CYS A 74 -13.91 -9.82 7.85
C CYS A 74 -14.11 -11.20 7.22
N LEU A 75 -15.38 -11.51 6.92
CA LEU A 75 -15.73 -12.71 6.19
C LEU A 75 -15.11 -12.69 4.78
N ILE A 76 -14.69 -13.85 4.30
CA ILE A 76 -14.15 -14.01 2.94
C ILE A 76 -15.18 -13.45 1.92
N PRO A 77 -14.81 -12.52 1.02
CA PRO A 77 -15.72 -12.04 -0.02
C PRO A 77 -16.24 -13.19 -0.90
N GLU A 78 -17.49 -13.12 -1.35
CA GLU A 78 -18.11 -14.20 -2.16
C GLU A 78 -17.29 -14.55 -3.40
N GLN A 79 -16.81 -13.53 -4.12
CA GLN A 79 -15.94 -13.73 -5.28
C GLN A 79 -14.66 -14.50 -4.92
N VAL A 80 -14.01 -14.17 -3.80
CA VAL A 80 -12.80 -14.87 -3.33
C VAL A 80 -13.11 -16.32 -2.96
N ARG A 81 -14.28 -16.60 -2.36
CA ARG A 81 -14.70 -18.00 -2.10
C ARG A 81 -14.94 -18.77 -3.39
N ASN A 82 -15.51 -18.13 -4.41
CA ASN A 82 -15.76 -18.77 -5.70
C ASN A 82 -14.44 -19.11 -6.42
N ASP A 83 -13.45 -18.21 -6.34
CA ASP A 83 -12.14 -18.41 -6.96
C ASP A 83 -11.25 -19.39 -6.17
N TYR A 84 -11.42 -19.43 -4.83
CA TYR A 84 -10.63 -20.26 -3.90
C TYR A 84 -11.54 -21.01 -2.91
N PRO A 85 -12.26 -22.07 -3.36
CA PRO A 85 -13.28 -22.75 -2.55
C PRO A 85 -12.74 -23.44 -1.29
N GLU A 86 -11.47 -23.84 -1.31
CA GLU A 86 -10.80 -24.49 -0.18
C GLU A 86 -10.22 -23.48 0.83
N LEU A 87 -10.31 -22.17 0.57
CA LEU A 87 -9.78 -21.15 1.45
C LEU A 87 -10.61 -21.06 2.73
N THR A 88 -9.98 -21.39 3.86
CA THR A 88 -10.60 -21.29 5.18
C THR A 88 -10.52 -19.86 5.73
N GLN A 89 -11.42 -19.53 6.66
CA GLN A 89 -11.39 -18.22 7.33
C GLN A 89 -10.05 -17.96 8.02
N SER A 90 -9.46 -18.97 8.67
CA SER A 90 -8.16 -18.81 9.33
C SER A 90 -7.03 -18.49 8.34
N GLN A 91 -7.07 -19.02 7.12
CA GLN A 91 -6.07 -18.71 6.08
C GLN A 91 -6.28 -17.32 5.50
N TRP A 92 -7.54 -16.91 5.32
CA TRP A 92 -7.88 -15.55 4.92
C TRP A 92 -7.41 -14.51 5.95
N ASP A 93 -7.70 -14.75 7.23
CA ASP A 93 -7.25 -13.88 8.31
C ASP A 93 -5.72 -13.82 8.38
N ALA A 94 -5.03 -14.97 8.18
CA ALA A 94 -3.58 -15.01 8.12
C ALA A 94 -3.02 -14.20 6.92
N ALA A 95 -3.68 -14.26 5.75
CA ALA A 95 -3.30 -13.50 4.56
C ALA A 95 -3.46 -11.99 4.78
N LEU A 96 -4.58 -11.55 5.35
CA LEU A 96 -4.78 -10.15 5.72
C LEU A 96 -3.75 -9.70 6.76
N ARG A 97 -3.50 -10.54 7.78
CA ARG A 97 -2.55 -10.22 8.85
C ARG A 97 -1.13 -10.03 8.32
N ILE A 98 -0.65 -10.90 7.42
CA ILE A 98 0.69 -10.72 6.86
C ILE A 98 0.76 -9.49 5.95
N CYS A 99 -0.30 -9.18 5.19
CA CYS A 99 -0.38 -7.94 4.41
C CYS A 99 -0.30 -6.70 5.31
N THR A 100 -1.05 -6.66 6.41
CA THR A 100 -0.96 -5.57 7.40
C THR A 100 0.46 -5.40 7.91
N LEU A 101 1.12 -6.47 8.32
CA LEU A 101 2.48 -6.42 8.86
C LEU A 101 3.50 -5.91 7.84
N LEU A 102 3.41 -6.38 6.59
CA LEU A 102 4.28 -5.93 5.51
C LEU A 102 4.05 -4.45 5.18
N LEU A 103 2.80 -4.02 5.04
CA LEU A 103 2.47 -2.61 4.78
C LEU A 103 2.93 -1.71 5.93
N THR A 104 2.68 -2.14 7.18
CA THR A 104 3.11 -1.40 8.37
C THR A 104 4.64 -1.28 8.45
N ASP A 105 5.38 -2.36 8.15
CA ASP A 105 6.84 -2.32 8.16
C ASP A 105 7.39 -1.36 7.10
N VAL A 106 6.82 -1.43 5.89
CA VAL A 106 7.16 -0.54 4.78
C VAL A 106 6.94 0.93 5.18
N GLU A 107 5.76 1.28 5.70
CA GLU A 107 5.43 2.64 6.18
C GLU A 107 6.32 3.09 7.35
N ARG A 108 6.63 2.19 8.30
CA ARG A 108 7.53 2.49 9.42
C ARG A 108 8.95 2.77 8.96
N ASN A 109 9.44 2.01 7.99
CA ASN A 109 10.78 2.19 7.45
C ASN A 109 10.90 3.50 6.67
N PHE A 110 9.82 3.96 6.03
CA PHE A 110 9.76 5.29 5.41
C PHE A 110 9.79 6.42 6.46
N SER A 111 9.16 6.21 7.61
CA SER A 111 9.01 7.22 8.67
C SER A 111 10.31 7.46 9.46
N LYS A 112 11.20 6.47 9.53
CA LYS A 112 12.53 6.60 10.17
C LYS A 112 13.47 7.55 9.43
N VAL A 113 13.19 7.87 8.17
CA VAL A 113 14.06 8.72 7.35
C VAL A 113 13.83 10.21 7.61
N ILE A 114 12.67 10.59 8.17
CA ILE A 114 12.31 11.99 8.47
C ILE A 114 12.99 12.50 9.76
N GLN A 115 13.56 11.61 10.58
CA GLN A 115 14.20 11.96 11.87
C GLN A 115 15.74 12.03 11.83
N ASN A 116 16.38 11.97 10.65
CA ASN A 116 17.83 12.08 10.49
C ASN A 116 18.25 13.32 9.70
#